data_AF-T1ADR4-F1
#
_entry.id   AF-T1ADR4-F1
#
_cell.length_a   1.000
_cell.length_b   1.000
_cell.length_c   1.000
_cell.angle_alpha   90.00
_cell.angle_beta   90.00
_cell.angle_gamma   90.00
#
_symmetry.space_group_name_H-M   'P 1'
#
loop_
_entity.id
_entity.type
_entity.pdbx_description
1 polymer ?
#
loop_
_entity_poly.entity_id
_entity_poly.type
_entity_poly.pdbx_seq_one_letter_code
_entity_poly.pdbx_strand_id
1 'polypeptide(L)'
;AVAAPAVKGEAPWVPGQAGLHRIYWNLHAQGPVRWRAAPKYNRGPRNGALMPPGIYTATLEIGGAKASQSFTVVNDPASTGTLAGMTERCHVTAAVLHEISRIDVALNRLHAIRVQLAGLRAAVRGLPERSAVDTAIGKLARARRTMLLKLTSDAGSSESTLWVPDRIHEKLMALEQLLQGSDE
;
A
#
# COMPACT_ATOMS: atom_id res chain seq x y z
N ALA A 1 -17.62 -4.13 22.27
CA ALA A 1 -16.78 -4.63 21.16
C ALA A 1 -15.44 -3.92 21.23
N VAL A 2 -14.35 -4.66 21.38
CA VAL A 2 -13.01 -4.09 21.55
C VAL A 2 -12.52 -3.63 20.17
N ALA A 3 -12.39 -2.31 19.99
CA ALA A 3 -11.87 -1.73 18.77
C ALA A 3 -10.43 -2.22 18.56
N ALA A 4 -10.16 -2.81 17.39
CA ALA A 4 -8.82 -3.18 16.99
C ALA A 4 -7.88 -1.95 17.05
N PRO A 5 -6.63 -2.10 17.49
CA PRO A 5 -5.70 -0.98 17.57
C PRO A 5 -5.49 -0.39 16.17
N ALA A 6 -5.57 0.93 16.08
CA ALA A 6 -5.26 1.66 14.86
C ALA A 6 -3.85 1.27 14.39
N VAL A 7 -3.77 0.62 13.24
CA VAL A 7 -2.50 0.46 12.52
C VAL A 7 -1.93 1.86 12.36
N LYS A 8 -0.64 2.05 12.69
CA LYS A 8 0.04 3.35 12.63
C LYS A 8 0.09 3.84 11.17
N GLY A 9 -1.00 4.42 10.70
CA GLY A 9 -1.08 5.11 9.42
C GLY A 9 -0.28 6.39 9.45
N GLU A 10 -0.07 6.97 8.26
CA GLU A 10 0.40 8.34 8.16
C GLU A 10 -0.63 9.24 8.84
N ALA A 11 -0.43 9.52 10.13
CA ALA A 11 -1.20 10.52 10.83
C ALA A 11 -0.98 11.85 10.09
N PRO A 12 -2.05 12.61 9.79
CA PRO A 12 -1.90 13.88 9.12
C PRO A 12 -0.96 14.76 9.94
N TRP A 13 -0.01 15.41 9.28
CA TRP A 13 0.89 16.34 9.94
C TRP A 13 0.07 17.46 10.58
N VAL A 14 0.32 17.71 11.87
CA VAL A 14 -0.34 18.77 12.65
C VAL A 14 0.72 19.83 12.96
N PRO A 15 0.50 21.13 12.62
CA PRO A 15 1.42 22.19 13.00
C PRO A 15 1.50 22.33 14.52
N GLY A 16 2.69 22.61 15.06
CA GLY A 16 2.93 22.78 16.50
C GLY A 16 3.02 24.24 16.97
N GLN A 17 2.83 25.19 16.07
CA GLN A 17 2.90 26.63 16.36
C GLN A 17 1.56 27.11 16.92
N ALA A 18 1.54 28.16 17.75
CA ALA A 18 0.27 28.74 18.17
C ALA A 18 -0.49 29.34 16.98
N GLY A 19 -1.80 29.09 16.87
CA GLY A 19 -2.67 29.69 15.86
C GLY A 19 -3.83 28.79 15.41
N LEU A 20 -4.55 29.23 14.37
CA LEU A 20 -5.57 28.42 13.71
C LEU A 20 -4.90 27.41 12.78
N HIS A 21 -5.21 26.13 12.95
CA HIS A 21 -4.73 25.06 12.08
C HIS A 21 -5.84 24.51 11.19
N ARG A 22 -5.46 24.13 9.97
CA ARG A 22 -6.35 23.49 9.01
C ARG A 22 -5.78 22.14 8.60
N ILE A 23 -6.60 21.11 8.66
CA ILE A 23 -6.27 19.75 8.25
C ILE A 23 -7.28 19.34 7.19
N TYR A 24 -6.80 18.69 6.14
CA TYR A 24 -7.61 18.20 5.05
C TYR A 24 -7.70 16.67 5.14
N TRP A 25 -8.92 16.16 5.08
CA TRP A 25 -9.18 14.74 4.86
C TRP A 25 -9.72 14.58 3.45
N ASN A 26 -9.10 13.69 2.68
CA ASN A 26 -9.51 13.38 1.31
C ASN A 26 -10.66 12.37 1.23
N LEU A 27 -11.33 12.06 2.34
CA LEU A 27 -12.40 11.04 2.45
C LEU A 27 -11.96 9.60 2.17
N HIS A 28 -10.66 9.32 2.04
CA HIS A 28 -10.18 7.95 1.90
C HIS A 28 -9.78 7.35 3.25
N ALA A 29 -9.93 6.02 3.35
CA ALA A 29 -9.28 5.22 4.36
C ALA A 29 -7.75 5.23 4.18
N GLN A 30 -7.04 4.61 5.12
CA GLN A 30 -5.60 4.40 4.99
C GLN A 30 -5.30 3.50 3.78
N GLY A 31 -4.30 3.89 2.98
CA GLY A 31 -3.82 3.09 1.86
C GLY A 31 -3.12 1.80 2.29
N PRO A 32 -2.94 0.87 1.33
CA PRO A 32 -2.27 -0.40 1.58
C PRO A 32 -0.77 -0.22 1.85
N VAL A 33 -0.10 -1.28 2.29
CA VAL A 33 1.36 -1.32 2.27
C VAL A 33 1.83 -1.15 0.82
N ARG A 34 2.82 -0.28 0.62
CA ARG A 34 3.39 0.02 -0.69
C ARG A 34 4.64 -0.78 -1.00
N TRP A 35 4.79 -1.27 -2.22
CA TRP A 35 6.03 -1.86 -2.71
C TRP A 35 7.10 -0.78 -2.94
N ARG A 36 7.94 -0.55 -1.91
CA ARG A 36 8.88 0.59 -1.88
C ARG A 36 9.97 0.51 -2.94
N ALA A 37 10.37 -0.72 -3.27
CA ALA A 37 11.45 -0.99 -4.20
C ALA A 37 11.03 -0.95 -5.68
N ALA A 38 9.73 -0.94 -5.97
CA ALA A 38 9.24 -0.85 -7.34
C ALA A 38 9.49 0.54 -7.95
N PRO A 39 9.48 0.64 -9.29
CA PRO A 39 9.29 1.90 -10.00
C PRO A 39 8.03 2.63 -9.50
N LYS A 40 8.03 3.98 -9.55
CA LYS A 40 6.96 4.82 -8.96
C LYS A 40 5.55 4.39 -9.36
N TYR A 41 5.35 4.01 -10.62
CA TYR A 41 4.05 3.61 -11.17
C TYR A 41 3.53 2.27 -10.64
N ASN A 42 4.39 1.42 -10.07
CA ASN A 42 4.05 0.07 -9.61
C ASN A 42 4.12 -0.08 -8.08
N ARG A 43 4.11 1.03 -7.33
CA ARG A 43 4.24 1.02 -5.85
C ARG A 43 2.91 0.89 -5.10
N GLY A 44 1.81 0.65 -5.80
CA GLY A 44 0.48 0.71 -5.20
C GLY A 44 -0.04 2.14 -4.95
N PRO A 45 -1.36 2.27 -4.73
CA PRO A 45 -2.00 3.55 -4.41
C PRO A 45 -1.54 4.05 -3.03
N ARG A 46 -1.69 5.37 -2.82
CA ARG A 46 -1.44 6.00 -1.51
C ARG A 46 -2.69 6.01 -0.63
N ASN A 47 -3.85 6.12 -1.25
CA ASN A 47 -5.13 6.22 -0.57
C ASN A 47 -5.75 4.83 -0.43
N GLY A 48 -6.58 4.67 0.61
CA GLY A 48 -7.43 3.51 0.79
C GLY A 48 -8.73 3.63 0.00
N ALA A 49 -9.72 2.80 0.35
CA ALA A 49 -11.06 2.93 -0.20
C ALA A 49 -11.67 4.31 0.13
N LEU A 50 -12.48 4.84 -0.79
CA LEU A 50 -13.27 6.04 -0.53
C LEU A 50 -14.38 5.71 0.47
N MET A 51 -14.50 6.51 1.52
CA MET A 51 -15.43 6.28 2.61
C MET A 51 -16.84 6.78 2.24
N PRO A 52 -17.92 6.00 2.51
CA PRO A 52 -19.27 6.39 2.14
C PRO A 52 -19.78 7.59 2.98
N PRO A 53 -20.81 8.33 2.52
CA PRO A 53 -21.50 9.32 3.34
C PRO A 53 -21.97 8.73 4.67
N GLY A 54 -21.89 9.51 5.76
CA GLY A 54 -22.20 9.01 7.10
C GLY A 54 -21.72 9.92 8.22
N ILE A 55 -21.86 9.44 9.45
CA ILE A 55 -21.41 10.17 10.65
C ILE A 55 -19.98 9.76 10.97
N TYR A 56 -19.10 10.76 11.08
CA TYR A 56 -17.69 10.59 11.38
C TYR A 56 -17.31 11.38 12.63
N THR A 57 -16.20 10.98 13.26
CA THR A 57 -15.66 11.69 14.42
C THR A 57 -14.19 12.02 14.18
N ALA A 58 -13.87 13.31 14.17
CA ALA A 58 -12.49 13.78 14.21
C ALA A 58 -12.00 13.75 15.67
N THR A 59 -10.81 13.21 15.89
CA THR A 59 -10.17 13.17 17.20
C THR A 59 -8.78 13.78 17.10
N LEU A 60 -8.50 14.78 17.93
CA LEU A 60 -7.18 15.37 18.11
C LEU A 60 -6.59 14.90 19.42
N GLU A 61 -5.37 14.36 19.38
CA GLU A 61 -4.61 13.96 20.56
C GLU A 61 -3.24 14.66 20.56
N ILE A 62 -2.94 15.44 21.61
CA ILE A 62 -1.67 16.17 21.77
C ILE A 62 -1.22 16.05 23.21
N GLY A 63 -0.02 15.50 23.44
CA GLY A 63 0.57 15.43 24.79
C GLY A 63 -0.30 14.73 25.83
N GLY A 64 -1.15 13.77 25.42
CA GLY A 64 -2.10 13.06 26.29
C GLY A 64 -3.45 13.75 26.47
N ALA A 65 -3.64 14.97 25.99
CA ALA A 65 -4.96 15.61 25.90
C ALA A 65 -5.70 15.13 24.65
N LYS A 66 -7.01 14.88 24.78
CA LYS A 66 -7.87 14.38 23.69
C LYS A 66 -9.10 15.26 23.53
N ALA A 67 -9.39 15.67 22.30
CA ALA A 67 -10.61 16.36 21.92
C ALA A 67 -11.26 15.64 20.73
N SER A 68 -12.59 15.51 20.74
CA SER A 68 -13.34 14.82 19.69
C SER A 68 -14.54 15.65 19.24
N GLN A 69 -14.78 15.68 17.93
CA GLN A 69 -15.93 16.36 17.30
C GLN A 69 -16.56 15.44 16.27
N SER A 70 -17.87 15.20 16.39
CA SER A 70 -18.65 14.47 15.39
C SER A 70 -19.20 15.41 14.32
N PHE A 71 -19.27 14.92 13.09
CA PHE A 71 -19.81 15.63 11.93
C PHE A 71 -20.40 14.64 10.92
N THR A 72 -21.30 15.11 10.06
CA THR A 72 -21.94 14.30 9.03
C THR A 72 -21.35 14.64 7.67
N VAL A 73 -20.89 13.62 6.95
CA VAL A 73 -20.57 13.69 5.53
C VAL A 73 -21.83 13.32 4.76
N VAL A 74 -22.31 14.25 3.93
CA VAL A 74 -23.47 14.05 3.06
C VAL A 74 -23.01 13.68 1.66
N ASN A 75 -23.88 13.02 0.89
CA ASN A 75 -23.58 12.68 -0.49
C ASN A 75 -23.45 13.94 -1.36
N ASP A 76 -22.69 13.85 -2.46
CA ASP A 76 -22.69 14.88 -3.49
C ASP A 76 -24.09 14.96 -4.13
N PRO A 77 -24.74 16.15 -4.14
CA PRO A 77 -26.04 16.33 -4.78
C PRO A 77 -26.09 15.95 -6.26
N ALA A 78 -24.95 15.95 -6.96
CA ALA A 78 -24.84 15.55 -8.37
C ALA A 78 -24.65 14.03 -8.56
N SER A 79 -24.34 13.28 -7.49
CA SER A 79 -24.13 11.84 -7.57
C SER A 79 -25.46 11.09 -7.63
N THR A 80 -25.57 10.16 -8.58
CA THR A 80 -26.71 9.24 -8.72
C THR A 80 -26.54 7.96 -7.89
N GLY A 81 -25.37 7.79 -7.23
CA GLY A 81 -25.03 6.60 -6.48
C GLY A 81 -25.88 6.44 -5.22
N THR A 82 -26.33 5.20 -4.95
CA THR A 82 -27.02 4.88 -3.69
C THR A 82 -26.01 4.67 -2.56
N LEU A 83 -26.41 5.01 -1.32
CA LEU A 83 -25.58 4.76 -0.14
C LEU A 83 -25.17 3.28 -0.01
N ALA A 84 -26.07 2.36 -0.34
CA ALA A 84 -25.79 0.92 -0.34
C ALA A 84 -24.70 0.56 -1.37
N GLY A 85 -24.79 1.09 -2.60
CA GLY A 85 -23.77 0.88 -3.62
C GLY A 85 -22.40 1.47 -3.25
N MET A 86 -22.38 2.67 -2.66
CA MET A 86 -21.14 3.29 -2.19
C MET A 86 -20.50 2.50 -1.05
N THR A 87 -21.32 1.97 -0.13
CA THR A 87 -20.84 1.11 0.96
C THR A 87 -20.24 -0.18 0.42
N GLU A 88 -20.91 -0.83 -0.53
CA GLU A 88 -20.41 -2.05 -1.15
C GLU A 88 -19.11 -1.81 -1.92
N ARG A 89 -19.05 -0.72 -2.70
CA ARG A 89 -17.81 -0.31 -3.40
C ARG A 89 -16.67 -0.10 -2.40
N CYS A 90 -16.91 0.61 -1.31
CA CYS A 90 -15.91 0.79 -0.25
C CYS A 90 -15.40 -0.56 0.29
N HIS A 91 -16.29 -1.51 0.56
CA HIS A 91 -15.91 -2.84 1.06
C HIS A 91 -15.09 -3.63 0.04
N VAL A 92 -15.53 -3.69 -1.21
CA VAL A 92 -14.82 -4.41 -2.28
C VAL A 92 -13.45 -3.78 -2.53
N THR A 93 -13.36 -2.46 -2.62
CA THR A 93 -12.08 -1.75 -2.77
C THR A 93 -11.16 -2.03 -1.58
N ALA A 94 -11.67 -2.00 -0.35
CA ALA A 94 -10.88 -2.32 0.84
C ALA A 94 -10.34 -3.76 0.80
N ALA A 95 -11.13 -4.73 0.32
CA ALA A 95 -10.70 -6.11 0.17
C ALA A 95 -9.60 -6.27 -0.90
N VAL A 96 -9.75 -5.62 -2.05
CA VAL A 96 -8.72 -5.63 -3.12
C VAL A 96 -7.42 -5.00 -2.62
N LEU A 97 -7.50 -3.85 -1.96
CA LEU A 97 -6.34 -3.17 -1.36
C LEU A 97 -5.67 -4.03 -0.28
N HIS A 98 -6.44 -4.80 0.49
CA HIS A 98 -5.89 -5.75 1.45
C HIS A 98 -5.03 -6.82 0.76
N GLU A 99 -5.50 -7.39 -0.35
CA GLU A 99 -4.75 -8.38 -1.11
C GLU A 99 -3.50 -7.78 -1.77
N ILE A 100 -3.59 -6.56 -2.34
CA ILE A 100 -2.42 -5.80 -2.81
C ILE A 100 -1.41 -5.63 -1.67
N SER A 101 -1.87 -5.20 -0.49
CA SER A 101 -1.01 -5.01 0.68
C SER A 101 -0.28 -6.29 1.09
N ARG A 102 -0.93 -7.46 1.02
CA ARG A 102 -0.31 -8.76 1.33
C ARG A 102 0.79 -9.10 0.32
N ILE A 103 0.54 -8.86 -0.95
CA ILE A 103 1.54 -9.05 -2.01
C ILE A 103 2.71 -8.09 -1.83
N ASP A 104 2.47 -6.82 -1.55
CA ASP A 104 3.50 -5.80 -1.37
C ASP A 104 4.37 -6.06 -0.14
N VAL A 105 3.79 -6.58 0.95
CA VAL A 105 4.58 -7.08 2.09
C VAL A 105 5.53 -8.20 1.65
N ALA A 106 5.07 -9.15 0.84
CA ALA A 106 5.91 -10.23 0.33
C ALA A 106 7.01 -9.70 -0.62
N LEU A 107 6.67 -8.80 -1.54
CA LEU A 107 7.61 -8.18 -2.48
C LEU A 107 8.69 -7.37 -1.75
N ASN A 108 8.32 -6.60 -0.73
CA ASN A 108 9.26 -5.88 0.13
C ASN A 108 10.21 -6.84 0.88
N ARG A 109 9.70 -7.96 1.39
CA ARG A 109 10.54 -9.01 2.01
C ARG A 109 11.52 -9.62 1.01
N LEU A 110 11.06 -9.95 -0.21
CA LEU A 110 11.93 -10.46 -1.27
C LEU A 110 13.00 -9.44 -1.66
N HIS A 111 12.69 -8.15 -1.65
CA HIS A 111 13.69 -7.10 -1.85
C HIS A 111 14.72 -7.05 -0.71
N ALA A 112 14.27 -7.10 0.55
CA ALA A 112 15.16 -7.11 1.71
C ALA A 112 16.15 -8.29 1.65
N ILE A 113 15.68 -9.48 1.29
CA ILE A 113 16.54 -10.66 1.08
C ILE A 113 17.59 -10.39 0.00
N ARG A 114 17.21 -9.75 -1.13
CA ARG A 114 18.18 -9.39 -2.19
C ARG A 114 19.29 -8.46 -1.66
N VAL A 115 18.94 -7.48 -0.84
CA VAL A 115 19.89 -6.54 -0.23
C VAL A 115 20.83 -7.27 0.73
N GLN A 116 20.29 -8.13 1.60
CA GLN A 116 21.09 -8.94 2.52
C GLN A 116 22.06 -9.87 1.78
N LEU A 117 21.62 -10.52 0.71
CA LEU A 117 22.47 -11.36 -0.13
C LEU A 117 23.63 -10.57 -0.77
N ALA A 118 23.36 -9.33 -1.21
CA ALA A 118 24.40 -8.45 -1.75
C ALA A 118 25.40 -8.03 -0.65
N GLY A 119 24.91 -7.71 0.54
CA GLY A 119 25.75 -7.42 1.71
C GLY A 119 26.64 -8.59 2.09
N LEU A 120 26.09 -9.81 2.11
CA LEU A 120 26.87 -11.02 2.40
C LEU A 120 27.96 -11.27 1.37
N ARG A 121 27.68 -11.09 0.06
CA ARG A 121 28.71 -11.18 -1.00
C ARG A 121 29.84 -10.17 -0.79
N ALA A 122 29.53 -8.98 -0.28
CA ALA A 122 30.54 -7.98 0.02
C ALA A 122 31.38 -8.37 1.24
N ALA A 123 30.75 -8.92 2.28
CA ALA A 123 31.41 -9.32 3.52
C ALA A 123 32.39 -10.49 3.35
N VAL A 124 32.09 -11.45 2.46
CA VAL A 124 32.96 -12.63 2.24
C VAL A 124 34.09 -12.41 1.23
N ARG A 125 34.30 -11.17 0.76
CA ARG A 125 35.40 -10.86 -0.16
C ARG A 125 36.74 -11.13 0.51
N GLY A 126 37.58 -11.92 -0.14
CA GLY A 126 38.91 -12.28 0.37
C GLY A 126 38.94 -13.43 1.37
N LEU A 127 37.77 -13.98 1.74
CA LEU A 127 37.71 -15.16 2.62
C LEU A 127 37.82 -16.47 1.81
N PRO A 128 38.42 -17.54 2.39
CA PRO A 128 38.54 -18.84 1.72
C PRO A 128 37.17 -19.48 1.43
N GLU A 129 36.17 -19.19 2.25
CA GLU A 129 34.80 -19.71 2.14
C GLU A 129 33.98 -19.08 0.99
N ARG A 130 34.52 -18.04 0.33
CA ARG A 130 33.80 -17.23 -0.66
C ARG A 130 33.10 -18.07 -1.72
N SER A 131 33.77 -19.07 -2.29
CA SER A 131 33.20 -19.88 -3.37
C SER A 131 31.96 -20.68 -2.92
N ALA A 132 32.00 -21.24 -1.72
CA ALA A 132 30.88 -21.97 -1.14
C ALA A 132 29.71 -21.03 -0.83
N VAL A 133 30.00 -19.86 -0.24
CA VAL A 133 29.00 -18.83 0.05
C VAL A 133 28.36 -18.30 -1.25
N ASP A 134 29.14 -18.00 -2.28
CA ASP A 134 28.64 -17.50 -3.57
C ASP A 134 27.69 -18.49 -4.24
N THR A 135 27.96 -19.79 -4.12
CA THR A 135 27.08 -20.85 -4.62
C THR A 135 25.76 -20.89 -3.85
N ALA A 136 25.79 -20.82 -2.52
CA ALA A 136 24.59 -20.76 -1.68
C ALA A 136 23.76 -19.50 -1.97
N ILE A 137 24.41 -18.35 -2.11
CA ILE A 137 23.77 -17.08 -2.49
C ILE A 137 23.11 -17.21 -3.86
N GLY A 138 23.80 -17.81 -4.84
CA GLY A 138 23.24 -18.05 -6.17
C GLY A 138 21.97 -18.89 -6.13
N LYS A 139 21.94 -19.95 -5.32
CA LYS A 139 20.75 -20.80 -5.13
C LYS A 139 19.58 -20.01 -4.54
N LEU A 140 19.81 -19.26 -3.45
CA LEU A 140 18.75 -18.47 -2.82
C LEU A 140 18.28 -17.31 -3.73
N ALA A 141 19.19 -16.68 -4.46
CA ALA A 141 18.85 -15.61 -5.40
C ALA A 141 17.93 -16.10 -6.52
N ARG A 142 18.17 -17.31 -7.05
CA ARG A 142 17.29 -17.95 -8.05
C ARG A 142 15.91 -18.27 -7.47
N ALA A 143 15.85 -18.93 -6.32
CA ALA A 143 14.58 -19.24 -5.65
C ALA A 143 13.74 -17.98 -5.37
N ARG A 144 14.40 -16.92 -4.86
CA ARG A 144 13.80 -15.60 -4.65
C ARG A 144 13.26 -15.01 -5.96
N ARG A 145 14.02 -15.07 -7.06
CA ARG A 145 13.59 -14.57 -8.37
C ARG A 145 12.36 -15.32 -8.88
N THR A 146 12.35 -16.64 -8.76
CA THR A 146 11.19 -17.46 -9.13
C THR A 146 9.95 -17.06 -8.35
N MET A 147 10.06 -16.84 -7.04
CA MET A 147 8.92 -16.39 -6.23
C MET A 147 8.43 -15.00 -6.62
N LEU A 148 9.37 -14.07 -6.86
CA LEU A 148 9.04 -12.72 -7.31
C LEU A 148 8.23 -12.73 -8.62
N LEU A 149 8.65 -13.51 -9.60
CA LEU A 149 7.98 -13.61 -10.91
C LEU A 149 6.61 -14.32 -10.88
N LYS A 150 6.25 -14.98 -9.76
CA LYS A 150 4.87 -15.46 -9.55
C LYS A 150 3.92 -14.35 -9.14
N LEU A 151 4.44 -13.30 -8.49
CA LEU A 151 3.65 -12.23 -7.91
C LEU A 151 3.53 -11.01 -8.84
N THR A 152 4.60 -10.66 -9.54
CA THR A 152 4.70 -9.47 -10.41
C THR A 152 5.36 -9.81 -11.73
N SER A 153 5.00 -9.10 -12.80
CA SER A 153 5.68 -9.19 -14.09
C SER A 153 7.14 -8.70 -14.02
N ASP A 154 7.45 -7.81 -13.07
CA ASP A 154 8.76 -7.15 -12.92
C ASP A 154 9.26 -6.53 -14.24
N ALA A 155 8.36 -5.92 -15.01
CA ALA A 155 8.67 -5.33 -16.31
C ALA A 155 9.76 -4.25 -16.25
N GLY A 156 10.03 -3.69 -15.07
CA GLY A 156 11.12 -2.73 -14.81
C GLY A 156 10.82 -1.30 -15.28
N SER A 157 10.23 -1.15 -16.47
CA SER A 157 9.73 0.13 -17.02
C SER A 157 8.25 0.05 -17.36
N SER A 158 7.58 1.21 -17.45
CA SER A 158 6.16 1.27 -17.82
C SER A 158 5.92 0.87 -19.27
N GLU A 159 6.85 1.16 -20.18
CA GLU A 159 6.76 0.78 -21.59
C GLU A 159 6.92 -0.74 -21.77
N SER A 160 7.75 -1.36 -20.93
CA SER A 160 7.96 -2.82 -20.93
C SER A 160 6.72 -3.61 -20.52
N THR A 161 5.76 -2.99 -19.81
CA THR A 161 4.49 -3.63 -19.44
C THR A 161 3.65 -4.04 -20.67
N LEU A 162 3.86 -3.39 -21.83
CA LEU A 162 3.18 -3.76 -23.08
C LEU A 162 3.67 -5.11 -23.65
N TRP A 163 4.87 -5.55 -23.24
CA TRP A 163 5.56 -6.70 -23.82
C TRP A 163 5.65 -7.89 -22.85
N VAL A 164 5.32 -7.69 -21.57
CA VAL A 164 5.38 -8.72 -20.53
C VAL A 164 4.00 -8.89 -19.91
N PRO A 165 3.43 -10.12 -19.90
CA PRO A 165 2.11 -10.34 -19.32
C PRO A 165 2.05 -9.98 -17.83
N ASP A 166 0.99 -9.28 -17.45
CA ASP A 166 0.67 -8.94 -16.06
C ASP A 166 0.53 -10.18 -15.17
N ARG A 167 0.99 -10.05 -13.92
CA ARG A 167 0.77 -11.04 -12.86
C ARG A 167 -0.29 -10.54 -11.89
N ILE A 168 -0.47 -11.28 -10.79
CA ILE A 168 -1.54 -11.01 -9.84
C ILE A 168 -1.45 -9.60 -9.23
N HIS A 169 -0.23 -9.09 -9.00
CA HIS A 169 -0.03 -7.73 -8.51
C HIS A 169 -0.61 -6.69 -9.49
N GLU A 170 -0.18 -6.71 -10.75
CA GLU A 170 -0.64 -5.75 -11.75
C GLU A 170 -2.14 -5.88 -12.05
N LYS A 171 -2.68 -7.11 -12.05
CA LYS A 171 -4.12 -7.36 -12.23
C LYS A 171 -4.97 -6.79 -11.10
N LEU A 172 -4.53 -6.94 -9.85
CA LEU A 172 -5.23 -6.35 -8.70
C LEU A 172 -5.14 -4.84 -8.70
N MET A 173 -3.99 -4.28 -9.10
CA MET A 173 -3.83 -2.84 -9.30
C MET A 173 -4.78 -2.29 -10.37
N ALA A 174 -4.95 -3.00 -11.49
CA ALA A 174 -5.90 -2.62 -12.53
C ALA A 174 -7.36 -2.70 -12.03
N LEU A 175 -7.71 -3.75 -11.28
CA LEU A 175 -9.04 -3.89 -10.68
C LEU A 175 -9.33 -2.75 -9.70
N GLU A 176 -8.36 -2.38 -8.88
CA GLU A 176 -8.48 -1.26 -7.93
C GLU A 176 -8.77 0.06 -8.64
N GLN A 177 -8.08 0.34 -9.75
CA GLN A 177 -8.33 1.54 -10.57
C GLN A 177 -9.73 1.54 -11.18
N LEU A 178 -10.23 0.39 -11.64
CA LEU A 178 -11.60 0.27 -12.14
C LEU A 178 -12.64 0.56 -11.06
N LEU A 179 -12.38 0.12 -9.82
CA LEU A 179 -13.26 0.39 -8.67
C LEU A 179 -13.23 1.85 -8.19
N GLN A 180 -12.22 2.63 -8.58
CA GLN A 180 -12.19 4.08 -8.36
C GLN A 180 -12.92 4.89 -9.43
N GLY A 181 -13.41 4.23 -10.50
CA GLY A 181 -14.15 4.85 -11.60
C GLY A 181 -15.45 5.55 -11.17
N SER A 182 -16.05 6.28 -12.12
CA SER A 182 -17.23 7.14 -11.93
C SER A 182 -18.40 6.44 -11.25
N ASP A 183 -19.30 7.24 -10.68
CA ASP A 183 -20.57 6.79 -10.11
C ASP A 183 -21.58 6.26 -11.16
N GLU A 184 -21.20 6.23 -12.43
CA GLU A 184 -21.92 5.63 -13.58
C GLU A 184 -21.44 4.20 -13.86
#